data_AF-A0A1Q7IGJ0-F1
#
_entry.id   AF-A0A1Q7IGJ0-F1
#
_cell.length_a   1.000
_cell.length_b   1.000
_cell.length_c   1.000
_cell.angle_alpha   90.00
_cell.angle_beta   90.00
_cell.angle_gamma   90.00
#
_symmetry.space_group_name_H-M   'P 1'
#
loop_
_entity.id
_entity.type
_entity.pdbx_description
1 polymer ?
#
loop_
_entity_poly.entity_id
_entity_poly.type
_entity_poly.pdbx_seq_one_letter_code
_entity_poly.pdbx_strand_id
1 'polypeptide(L)'
;MRIYRKEGDQIQIIAFPDEHIQRGDYFLIEDAGLGKGLLVQVIDLQYANVPGILEDILRDVMTDGELAGEDMDPLNISSEVDALKDTRLAVCKIRGTITGEKDLSPTTSWLPSRTSSRIRPYPVNRLIMNGGKLPLKVGYNDGDPIQIDASALDGGLNIITGRKGTGKSHLAKLLLLSMSGLGAPCVVLDVNGEYVNLHKSKDGRLSSSRLTVLAPRSGINFALAKLGLRTMSGVLSNALDLPATSSKVFSTIWRELELRADLTLPSLIQTVQSWSCHESVREALISRLQVLSESGLFYDETNPLTEEKILHAIEGGGILVVNLKNQSHIVRRILVEIFLGELTKILSSNWLRAAFLFAEEAHLYLRETYWDDIITRMRHIGLFTTFITNQPDTVQETIYRQADNVFIFNFTNEHDIETIGKVAKSDSETIRSLIKGTPARRCLLLGNVVHDLPLMVDVEQLDVRTMGETRMFFS
;
A
#
# COMPACT_ATOMS: atom_id res chain seq x y z
N MET A 1 -14.67 33.21 -3.11
CA MET A 1 -14.09 32.34 -4.14
C MET A 1 -14.81 32.56 -5.46
N ARG A 2 -14.08 32.62 -6.58
CA ARG A 2 -14.64 32.81 -7.92
C ARG A 2 -13.92 31.93 -8.94
N ILE A 3 -14.66 31.44 -9.95
CA ILE A 3 -14.09 30.67 -11.05
C ILE A 3 -13.28 31.62 -11.96
N TYR A 4 -11.98 31.37 -12.08
CA TYR A 4 -11.09 32.14 -12.96
C TYR A 4 -11.00 31.52 -14.35
N ARG A 5 -10.59 30.26 -14.43
CA ARG A 5 -10.29 29.57 -15.70
C ARG A 5 -10.62 28.09 -15.60
N LYS A 6 -10.88 27.47 -16.75
CA LYS A 6 -11.00 26.02 -16.91
C LYS A 6 -10.14 25.57 -18.07
N GLU A 7 -9.29 24.58 -17.86
CA GLU A 7 -8.38 24.00 -18.86
C GLU A 7 -8.36 22.48 -18.72
N GLY A 8 -8.67 21.75 -19.80
CA GLY A 8 -8.69 20.29 -19.75
C GLY A 8 -9.64 19.75 -18.67
N ASP A 9 -9.09 19.05 -17.69
CA ASP A 9 -9.79 18.51 -16.52
C ASP A 9 -9.50 19.30 -15.23
N GLN A 10 -8.96 20.51 -15.35
CA GLN A 10 -8.67 21.42 -14.25
C GLN A 10 -9.57 22.67 -14.28
N ILE A 11 -9.90 23.16 -13.08
CA ILE A 11 -10.53 24.45 -12.84
C ILE A 11 -9.63 25.26 -11.90
N GLN A 12 -9.47 26.54 -12.20
CA GLN A 12 -8.75 27.49 -11.37
C GLN A 12 -9.75 28.38 -10.65
N ILE A 13 -9.60 28.48 -9.33
CA ILE A 13 -10.45 29.27 -8.45
C ILE A 13 -9.61 30.36 -7.79
N ILE A 14 -10.09 31.60 -7.84
CA ILE A 14 -9.53 32.69 -7.05
C ILE A 14 -10.15 32.64 -5.66
N ALA A 15 -9.31 32.62 -4.63
CA ALA A 15 -9.68 32.66 -3.23
C ALA A 15 -9.05 33.90 -2.55
N PHE A 16 -9.87 34.68 -1.85
CA PHE A 16 -9.40 35.86 -1.11
C PHE A 16 -8.69 35.45 0.20
N PRO A 17 -7.91 36.34 0.83
CA PRO A 17 -7.10 35.99 2.02
C PRO A 17 -7.91 35.45 3.21
N ASP A 18 -9.14 35.92 3.37
CA ASP A 18 -10.09 35.50 4.42
C ASP A 18 -10.66 34.09 4.21
N GLU A 19 -10.51 33.51 3.02
CA GLU A 19 -11.08 32.22 2.68
C GLU A 19 -10.13 31.07 3.06
N HIS A 20 -10.58 30.12 3.87
CA HIS A 20 -9.76 28.95 4.18
C HIS A 20 -9.76 27.97 2.99
N ILE A 21 -8.57 27.75 2.43
CA ILE A 21 -8.34 26.79 1.36
C ILE A 21 -6.99 26.11 1.57
N GLN A 22 -6.99 24.79 1.47
CA GLN A 22 -5.82 23.95 1.61
C GLN A 22 -5.74 22.95 0.47
N ARG A 23 -4.54 22.42 0.26
CA ARG A 23 -4.28 21.38 -0.73
C ARG A 23 -4.87 20.06 -0.25
N GLY A 24 -5.64 19.41 -1.12
CA GLY A 24 -6.42 18.21 -0.80
C GLY A 24 -7.90 18.49 -0.54
N ASP A 25 -8.27 19.74 -0.27
CA ASP A 25 -9.65 20.15 0.00
C ASP A 25 -10.56 19.89 -1.20
N TYR A 26 -11.79 19.52 -0.90
CA TYR A 26 -12.85 19.37 -1.89
C TYR A 26 -13.81 20.55 -1.83
N PHE A 27 -14.17 21.05 -3.00
CA PHE A 27 -15.18 22.09 -3.17
C PHE A 27 -16.25 21.63 -4.14
N LEU A 28 -17.48 22.08 -3.88
CA LEU A 28 -18.60 21.93 -4.80
C LEU A 28 -18.90 23.27 -5.45
N ILE A 29 -18.85 23.29 -6.79
CA ILE A 29 -19.26 24.43 -7.60
C ILE A 29 -20.70 24.20 -8.04
N GLU A 30 -21.64 24.79 -7.32
CA GLU A 30 -23.08 24.62 -7.51
C GLU A 30 -23.64 25.62 -8.51
N ASP A 31 -24.30 25.12 -9.54
CA ASP A 31 -25.12 25.92 -10.45
C ASP A 31 -26.59 25.73 -10.09
N ALA A 32 -27.13 26.71 -9.35
CA ALA A 32 -28.51 26.66 -8.86
C ALA A 32 -29.55 26.61 -10.00
N GLY A 33 -29.23 27.17 -11.18
CA GLY A 33 -30.13 27.14 -12.33
C GLY A 33 -30.31 25.74 -12.93
N LEU A 34 -29.30 24.88 -12.77
CA LEU A 34 -29.30 23.52 -13.30
C LEU A 34 -29.50 22.43 -12.24
N GLY A 35 -29.43 22.79 -10.94
CA GLY A 35 -29.51 21.81 -9.85
C GLY A 35 -28.36 20.82 -9.85
N LYS A 36 -27.20 21.22 -10.38
CA LYS A 36 -25.99 20.39 -10.51
C LYS A 36 -24.82 21.04 -9.81
N GLY A 37 -23.97 20.21 -9.20
CA GLY A 37 -22.70 20.64 -8.62
C GLY A 37 -21.52 19.99 -9.33
N LEU A 38 -20.46 20.74 -9.59
CA LEU A 38 -19.19 20.18 -10.07
C LEU A 38 -18.26 19.98 -8.88
N LEU A 39 -17.86 18.74 -8.61
CA LEU A 39 -16.94 18.41 -7.54
C LEU A 39 -15.50 18.61 -8.03
N VAL A 40 -14.75 19.42 -7.31
CA VAL A 40 -13.35 19.72 -7.61
C VAL A 40 -12.48 19.53 -6.37
N GLN A 41 -11.24 19.11 -6.55
CA GLN A 41 -10.25 18.94 -5.49
C GLN A 41 -9.07 19.87 -5.71
N VAL A 42 -8.66 20.64 -4.70
CA VAL A 42 -7.47 21.48 -4.75
C VAL A 42 -6.22 20.61 -4.81
N ILE A 43 -5.48 20.68 -5.91
CA ILE A 43 -4.20 19.97 -6.08
C ILE A 43 -3.01 20.90 -5.90
N ASP A 44 -3.17 22.21 -6.12
CA ASP A 44 -2.10 23.18 -5.92
C ASP A 44 -2.64 24.55 -5.49
N LEU A 45 -1.80 25.31 -4.78
CA LEU A 45 -2.10 26.65 -4.29
C LEU A 45 -0.95 27.59 -4.65
N GLN A 46 -1.30 28.66 -5.36
CA GLN A 46 -0.37 29.66 -5.87
C GLN A 46 -0.86 31.07 -5.49
N TYR A 47 0.01 32.08 -5.60
CA TYR A 47 -0.44 33.47 -5.57
C TYR A 47 -1.04 33.85 -6.92
N ALA A 48 -2.07 34.71 -6.91
CA ALA A 48 -2.61 35.28 -8.13
C ALA A 48 -1.56 36.20 -8.76
N ASN A 49 -1.14 35.89 -9.99
CA ASN A 49 -0.16 36.71 -10.70
C ASN A 49 -0.86 37.91 -11.36
N VAL A 50 -0.82 39.06 -10.68
CA VAL A 50 -1.37 40.33 -11.18
C VAL A 50 -0.25 41.14 -11.84
N PRO A 51 -0.45 41.73 -13.04
CA PRO A 51 0.55 42.60 -13.65
C PRO A 51 0.96 43.74 -12.72
N GLY A 52 2.26 44.02 -12.62
CA GLY A 52 2.81 45.09 -11.78
C GLY A 52 3.08 44.69 -10.32
N ILE A 53 2.69 43.49 -9.88
CA ILE A 53 2.84 43.04 -8.49
C ILE A 53 4.30 43.06 -8.00
N LEU A 54 5.25 42.70 -8.88
CA LEU A 54 6.67 42.70 -8.55
C LEU A 54 7.20 44.12 -8.33
N GLU A 55 6.78 45.08 -9.16
CA GLU A 55 7.19 46.48 -9.03
C GLU A 55 6.67 47.08 -7.72
N ASP A 56 5.45 46.71 -7.33
CA ASP A 56 4.81 47.16 -6.11
C ASP A 56 5.49 46.56 -4.86
N ILE A 57 5.72 45.24 -4.84
CA ILE A 57 6.46 44.57 -3.74
C ILE A 57 7.87 45.17 -3.58
N LEU A 58 8.58 45.44 -4.67
CA LEU A 58 9.91 46.04 -4.61
C LEU A 58 9.86 47.48 -4.08
N ARG A 59 8.80 48.23 -4.37
CA ARG A 59 8.62 49.59 -3.86
C ARG A 59 8.40 49.58 -2.35
N ASP A 60 7.52 48.71 -1.85
CA ASP A 60 7.24 48.57 -0.41
C ASP A 60 8.53 48.28 0.37
N VAL A 61 9.33 47.31 -0.09
CA VAL A 61 10.61 46.94 0.54
C VAL A 61 11.63 48.08 0.52
N MET A 62 11.62 48.94 -0.50
CA MET A 62 12.50 50.11 -0.57
C MET A 62 12.06 51.24 0.35
N THR A 63 10.76 51.36 0.64
CA THR A 63 10.21 52.36 1.55
C THR A 63 10.21 51.92 3.01
N ASP A 64 10.23 50.61 3.28
CA ASP A 64 10.34 50.00 4.61
C ASP A 64 11.74 50.25 5.21
N GLY A 65 11.90 51.40 5.86
CA GLY A 65 13.06 51.72 6.70
C GLY A 65 13.66 53.12 6.56
N GLU A 66 13.21 53.93 5.60
CA GLU A 66 13.88 55.22 5.31
C GLU A 66 13.15 56.46 5.86
N LEU A 67 11.88 56.37 6.28
CA LEU A 67 11.10 57.53 6.68
C LEU A 67 10.32 57.29 7.98
N ALA A 68 10.59 58.12 8.99
CA ALA A 68 9.75 58.22 10.19
C ALA A 68 8.56 59.14 9.89
N GLY A 69 7.40 58.56 9.63
CA GLY A 69 6.12 59.24 9.41
C GLY A 69 4.96 58.27 9.56
N GLU A 70 3.75 58.78 9.84
CA GLU A 70 2.51 57.99 9.78
C GLU A 70 1.94 58.08 8.38
N ASP A 71 1.83 56.95 7.68
CA ASP A 71 1.12 56.88 6.40
C ASP A 71 -0.39 57.06 6.64
N MET A 72 -0.94 58.12 6.07
CA MET A 72 -2.37 58.45 6.18
C MET A 72 -3.14 57.81 5.02
N ASP A 73 -3.88 56.73 5.29
CA ASP A 73 -4.77 56.07 4.31
C ASP A 73 -6.26 56.21 4.70
N PRO A 74 -6.88 57.38 4.48
CA PRO A 74 -8.27 57.63 4.87
C PRO A 74 -9.30 56.82 4.05
N LEU A 75 -8.90 56.20 2.94
CA LEU A 75 -9.77 55.41 2.05
C LEU A 75 -9.52 53.91 2.16
N ASN A 76 -8.58 53.49 3.02
CA ASN A 76 -8.21 52.10 3.27
C ASN A 76 -7.76 51.35 1.99
N ILE A 77 -7.13 52.06 1.04
CA ILE A 77 -6.70 51.53 -0.25
C ILE A 77 -5.56 50.54 -0.07
N SER A 78 -4.66 50.77 0.88
CA SER A 78 -3.56 49.86 1.23
C SER A 78 -4.09 48.46 1.52
N SER A 79 -5.13 48.35 2.35
CA SER A 79 -5.74 47.07 2.71
C SER A 79 -6.35 46.32 1.50
N GLU A 80 -6.89 47.04 0.52
CA GLU A 80 -7.45 46.43 -0.70
C GLU A 80 -6.33 45.96 -1.65
N VAL A 81 -5.21 46.70 -1.72
CA VAL A 81 -4.02 46.31 -2.47
C VAL A 81 -3.35 45.09 -1.82
N ASP A 82 -3.24 45.05 -0.49
CA ASP A 82 -2.73 43.90 0.25
C ASP A 82 -3.62 42.67 0.05
N ALA A 83 -4.95 42.86 0.07
CA ALA A 83 -5.87 41.78 -0.23
C ALA A 83 -5.69 41.22 -1.66
N LEU A 84 -5.36 42.08 -2.64
CA LEU A 84 -5.02 41.66 -3.99
C LEU A 84 -3.68 40.92 -4.07
N LYS A 85 -2.64 41.38 -3.34
CA LYS A 85 -1.32 40.71 -3.22
C LYS A 85 -1.44 39.31 -2.63
N ASP A 86 -2.26 39.16 -1.59
CA ASP A 86 -2.46 37.90 -0.89
C ASP A 86 -3.57 37.02 -1.50
N THR A 87 -4.17 37.46 -2.60
CA THR A 87 -5.16 36.66 -3.32
C THR A 87 -4.50 35.38 -3.85
N ARG A 88 -5.13 34.24 -3.56
CA ARG A 88 -4.62 32.92 -3.93
C ARG A 88 -5.34 32.39 -5.17
N LEU A 89 -4.59 31.71 -6.01
CA LEU A 89 -5.06 30.91 -7.13
C LEU A 89 -4.99 29.43 -6.73
N ALA A 90 -6.15 28.82 -6.54
CA ALA A 90 -6.27 27.39 -6.34
C ALA A 90 -6.42 26.67 -7.67
N VAL A 91 -5.50 25.75 -7.95
CA VAL A 91 -5.60 24.84 -9.10
C VAL A 91 -6.31 23.58 -8.62
N CYS A 92 -7.49 23.32 -9.19
CA CYS A 92 -8.35 22.23 -8.78
C CYS A 92 -8.53 21.21 -9.91
N LYS A 93 -8.49 19.92 -9.57
CA LYS A 93 -8.82 18.82 -10.47
C LYS A 93 -10.32 18.52 -10.41
N ILE A 94 -10.95 18.34 -11.56
CA ILE A 94 -12.37 17.98 -11.65
C ILE A 94 -12.53 16.49 -11.33
N ARG A 95 -13.42 16.14 -10.40
CA ARG A 95 -13.64 14.76 -9.94
C ARG A 95 -14.98 14.16 -10.39
N GLY A 96 -15.93 15.01 -10.77
CA GLY A 96 -17.20 14.55 -11.31
C GLY A 96 -18.31 15.57 -11.13
N THR A 97 -19.52 15.18 -11.54
CA THR A 97 -20.75 15.96 -11.31
C THR A 97 -21.56 15.31 -10.20
N ILE A 98 -22.02 16.11 -9.24
CA ILE A 98 -22.99 15.70 -8.24
C ILE A 98 -24.36 16.19 -8.66
N THR A 99 -25.33 15.29 -8.72
CA THR A 99 -26.76 15.63 -8.90
C THR A 99 -27.51 15.38 -7.59
N GLY A 100 -28.29 16.36 -7.12
CA GLY A 100 -28.88 16.32 -5.79
C GLY A 100 -27.80 16.45 -4.69
N GLU A 101 -27.93 15.70 -3.59
CA GLU A 101 -26.99 15.81 -2.47
C GLU A 101 -25.87 14.76 -2.43
N LYS A 102 -26.00 13.62 -3.13
CA LYS A 102 -25.12 12.45 -2.90
C LYS A 102 -24.69 11.65 -4.12
N ASP A 103 -25.31 11.85 -5.28
CA ASP A 103 -25.03 11.00 -6.45
C ASP A 103 -23.89 11.59 -7.27
N LEU A 104 -22.68 11.08 -7.06
CA LEU A 104 -21.51 11.41 -7.87
C LEU A 104 -21.53 10.61 -9.17
N SER A 105 -21.56 11.34 -10.28
CA SER A 105 -21.34 10.82 -11.62
C SER A 105 -19.93 11.20 -12.09
N PRO A 106 -19.13 10.26 -12.62
CA PRO A 106 -17.81 10.56 -13.17
C PRO A 106 -17.88 11.39 -14.47
N THR A 107 -19.08 11.54 -15.06
CA THR A 107 -19.24 12.28 -16.31
C THR A 107 -19.33 13.79 -16.08
N THR A 108 -18.55 14.53 -16.86
CA THR A 108 -18.51 16.00 -16.87
C THR A 108 -18.71 16.50 -18.29
N SER A 109 -19.98 16.63 -18.69
CA SER A 109 -20.37 17.12 -20.01
C SER A 109 -20.81 18.59 -20.02
N TRP A 110 -20.65 19.30 -18.89
CA TRP A 110 -21.15 20.65 -18.70
C TRP A 110 -20.17 21.49 -17.86
N LEU A 111 -20.32 22.81 -17.91
CA LEU A 111 -19.49 23.76 -17.17
C LEU A 111 -20.37 24.69 -16.33
N PRO A 112 -20.07 24.89 -15.04
CA PRO A 112 -20.80 25.82 -14.18
C PRO A 112 -20.63 27.28 -14.62
N SER A 113 -21.68 28.09 -14.42
CA SER A 113 -21.66 29.52 -14.70
C SER A 113 -20.62 30.27 -13.86
N ARG A 114 -19.79 31.12 -14.47
CA ARG A 114 -18.78 31.92 -13.73
C ARG A 114 -19.39 32.94 -12.76
N THR A 115 -20.57 33.47 -13.08
CA THR A 115 -21.19 34.58 -12.36
C THR A 115 -22.22 34.12 -11.34
N SER A 116 -22.98 33.09 -11.66
CA SER A 116 -24.10 32.62 -10.83
C SER A 116 -23.79 31.39 -9.99
N SER A 117 -22.67 30.70 -10.24
CA SER A 117 -22.31 29.53 -9.43
C SER A 117 -21.82 29.92 -8.04
N ARG A 118 -22.13 29.08 -7.06
CA ARG A 118 -21.63 29.20 -5.69
C ARG A 118 -20.58 28.12 -5.44
N ILE A 119 -19.44 28.52 -4.88
CA ILE A 119 -18.37 27.62 -4.48
C ILE A 119 -18.46 27.44 -2.97
N ARG A 120 -18.51 26.20 -2.49
CA ARG A 120 -18.51 25.90 -1.06
C ARG A 120 -17.65 24.67 -0.74
N PRO A 121 -17.06 24.58 0.46
CA PRO A 121 -16.40 23.36 0.91
C PRO A 121 -17.35 22.16 0.83
N TYR A 122 -16.81 21.01 0.47
CA TYR A 122 -17.55 19.77 0.35
C TYR A 122 -16.87 18.66 1.16
N PRO A 123 -17.51 18.12 2.21
CA PRO A 123 -16.94 17.04 3.01
C PRO A 123 -17.01 15.73 2.23
N VAL A 124 -15.92 15.41 1.51
CA VAL A 124 -15.82 14.24 0.63
C VAL A 124 -16.09 12.92 1.35
N ASN A 125 -15.85 12.87 2.66
CA ASN A 125 -16.14 11.74 3.55
C ASN A 125 -17.61 11.30 3.44
N ARG A 126 -18.54 12.21 3.14
CA ARG A 126 -19.95 11.88 2.90
C ARG A 126 -20.17 11.02 1.67
N LEU A 127 -19.30 11.08 0.66
CA LEU A 127 -19.36 10.21 -0.51
C LEU A 127 -18.66 8.88 -0.22
N ILE A 128 -17.59 8.90 0.57
CA ILE A 128 -16.75 7.74 0.84
C ILE A 128 -17.37 6.81 1.91
N MET A 129 -17.96 7.36 2.96
CA MET A 129 -18.44 6.60 4.12
C MET A 129 -19.90 6.13 4.01
N ASN A 130 -20.59 6.39 2.89
CA ASN A 130 -22.01 6.06 2.77
C ASN A 130 -22.23 4.54 2.59
N GLY A 131 -22.53 3.84 3.68
CA GLY A 131 -23.24 2.56 3.64
C GLY A 131 -22.37 1.31 3.59
N GLY A 132 -21.09 1.43 3.97
CA GLY A 132 -20.23 0.27 4.11
C GLY A 132 -20.71 -0.67 5.22
N LYS A 133 -20.64 -1.99 4.98
CA LYS A 133 -21.12 -3.02 5.95
C LYS A 133 -20.08 -3.29 7.04
N LEU A 134 -18.80 -3.08 6.75
CA LEU A 134 -17.68 -3.42 7.63
C LEU A 134 -16.74 -2.20 7.78
N PRO A 135 -17.15 -1.16 8.51
CA PRO A 135 -16.36 0.07 8.63
C PRO A 135 -15.06 -0.18 9.41
N LEU A 136 -13.94 0.26 8.84
CA LEU A 136 -12.61 0.25 9.41
C LEU A 136 -12.11 1.67 9.61
N LYS A 137 -11.78 2.05 10.84
CA LYS A 137 -11.17 3.35 11.13
C LYS A 137 -9.74 3.38 10.62
N VAL A 138 -9.43 4.31 9.73
CA VAL A 138 -8.08 4.49 9.16
C VAL A 138 -7.33 5.64 9.82
N GLY A 139 -8.05 6.69 10.20
CA GLY A 139 -7.44 7.90 10.76
C GLY A 139 -8.35 9.10 10.64
N TYR A 140 -7.77 10.25 10.31
CA TYR A 140 -8.49 11.52 10.20
C TYR A 140 -8.10 12.29 8.94
N ASN A 141 -8.99 13.14 8.46
CA ASN A 141 -8.73 14.16 7.46
C ASN A 141 -9.09 15.51 8.08
N ASP A 142 -8.09 16.32 8.40
CA ASP A 142 -8.25 17.65 9.01
C ASP A 142 -9.17 17.67 10.26
N GLY A 143 -9.06 16.61 11.08
CA GLY A 143 -9.82 16.41 12.31
C GLY A 143 -11.07 15.53 12.17
N ASP A 144 -11.60 15.37 10.96
CA ASP A 144 -12.76 14.51 10.71
C ASP A 144 -12.33 13.04 10.63
N PRO A 145 -13.01 12.12 11.34
CA PRO A 145 -12.67 10.70 11.32
C PRO A 145 -12.94 10.09 9.94
N ILE A 146 -11.97 9.33 9.44
CA ILE A 146 -12.05 8.59 8.19
C ILE A 146 -12.23 7.10 8.47
N GLN A 147 -13.25 6.53 7.84
CA GLN A 147 -13.45 5.09 7.79
C GLN A 147 -13.50 4.62 6.33
N ILE A 148 -12.97 3.43 6.08
CA ILE A 148 -13.09 2.72 4.81
C ILE A 148 -13.89 1.44 5.05
N ASP A 149 -14.53 0.87 4.02
CA ASP A 149 -15.15 -0.45 4.15
C ASP A 149 -14.10 -1.56 3.94
N ALA A 150 -14.03 -2.52 4.86
CA ALA A 150 -13.20 -3.71 4.73
C ALA A 150 -13.50 -4.49 3.43
N SER A 151 -14.73 -4.42 2.91
CA SER A 151 -15.09 -5.06 1.65
C SER A 151 -14.32 -4.52 0.44
N ALA A 152 -13.75 -3.32 0.53
CA ALA A 152 -12.89 -2.77 -0.53
C ALA A 152 -11.47 -3.38 -0.51
N LEU A 153 -11.08 -4.03 0.59
CA LEU A 153 -9.85 -4.80 0.72
C LEU A 153 -10.07 -6.29 0.42
N ASP A 154 -11.28 -6.80 0.66
CA ASP A 154 -11.71 -8.16 0.32
C ASP A 154 -11.71 -8.37 -1.20
N GLY A 155 -11.04 -9.42 -1.70
CA GLY A 155 -10.84 -9.60 -3.13
C GLY A 155 -9.85 -8.62 -3.77
N GLY A 156 -9.29 -7.70 -3.00
CA GLY A 156 -8.52 -6.56 -3.49
C GLY A 156 -7.01 -6.76 -3.41
N LEU A 157 -6.28 -6.32 -4.44
CA LEU A 157 -4.83 -6.15 -4.38
C LEU A 157 -4.50 -4.76 -3.82
N ASN A 158 -3.72 -4.73 -2.73
CA ASN A 158 -3.35 -3.49 -2.05
C ASN A 158 -1.85 -3.25 -2.14
N ILE A 159 -1.44 -2.00 -2.36
CA ILE A 159 -0.04 -1.59 -2.33
C ILE A 159 0.14 -0.45 -1.33
N ILE A 160 1.01 -0.63 -0.35
CA ILE A 160 1.42 0.40 0.61
C ILE A 160 2.87 0.78 0.31
N THR A 161 3.09 2.03 -0.08
CA THR A 161 4.40 2.47 -0.56
C THR A 161 4.77 3.86 -0.06
N GLY A 162 6.07 4.13 0.07
CA GLY A 162 6.62 5.34 0.71
C GLY A 162 8.05 5.18 1.20
N ARG A 163 8.72 6.30 1.50
CA ARG A 163 10.08 6.26 2.07
C ARG A 163 10.16 5.50 3.40
N LYS A 164 11.36 5.09 3.81
CA LYS A 164 11.56 4.47 5.13
C LYS A 164 11.20 5.47 6.24
N GLY A 165 10.52 5.02 7.29
CA GLY A 165 10.12 5.86 8.43
C GLY A 165 8.87 6.72 8.24
N THR A 166 8.17 6.65 7.10
CA THR A 166 6.99 7.49 6.83
C THR A 166 5.68 7.01 7.43
N GLY A 167 5.61 5.75 7.91
CA GLY A 167 4.39 5.17 8.50
C GLY A 167 3.76 4.00 7.73
N LYS A 168 4.41 3.46 6.68
CA LYS A 168 3.92 2.28 5.94
C LYS A 168 3.56 1.09 6.82
N SER A 169 4.53 0.60 7.59
CA SER A 169 4.35 -0.57 8.47
C SER A 169 3.35 -0.26 9.61
N HIS A 170 3.14 1.02 9.92
CA HIS A 170 2.12 1.45 10.87
C HIS A 170 0.71 1.29 10.28
N LEU A 171 0.45 1.79 9.07
CA LEU A 171 -0.82 1.55 8.37
C LEU A 171 -1.06 0.06 8.12
N ALA A 172 -0.03 -0.68 7.70
CA ALA A 172 -0.14 -2.12 7.48
C ALA A 172 -0.60 -2.87 8.75
N LYS A 173 -0.03 -2.54 9.92
CA LYS A 173 -0.45 -3.11 11.22
C LYS A 173 -1.88 -2.71 11.60
N LEU A 174 -2.29 -1.47 11.31
CA LEU A 174 -3.66 -1.01 11.52
C LEU A 174 -4.66 -1.82 10.71
N LEU A 175 -4.40 -1.97 9.40
CA LEU A 175 -5.24 -2.78 8.52
C LEU A 175 -5.25 -4.25 8.96
N LEU A 176 -4.09 -4.83 9.23
CA LEU A 176 -3.95 -6.21 9.71
C LEU A 176 -4.78 -6.49 10.97
N LEU A 177 -4.65 -5.64 11.99
CA LEU A 177 -5.38 -5.79 13.26
C LEU A 177 -6.88 -5.56 13.08
N SER A 178 -7.26 -4.61 12.25
CA SER A 178 -8.67 -4.33 11.95
C SER A 178 -9.33 -5.51 11.25
N MET A 179 -8.66 -6.09 10.25
CA MET A 179 -9.14 -7.28 9.53
C MET A 179 -9.21 -8.52 10.44
N SER A 180 -8.17 -8.75 11.24
CA SER A 180 -8.17 -9.83 12.26
C SER A 180 -9.32 -9.66 13.26
N GLY A 181 -9.63 -8.42 13.68
CA GLY A 181 -10.76 -8.11 14.54
C GLY A 181 -12.13 -8.41 13.92
N LEU A 182 -12.23 -8.40 12.59
CA LEU A 182 -13.41 -8.84 11.84
C LEU A 182 -13.45 -10.37 11.60
N GLY A 183 -12.50 -11.12 12.18
CA GLY A 183 -12.39 -12.57 12.01
C GLY A 183 -11.65 -13.00 10.74
N ALA A 184 -10.99 -12.08 10.03
CA ALA A 184 -10.27 -12.39 8.81
C ALA A 184 -8.93 -13.11 9.12
N PRO A 185 -8.65 -14.26 8.46
CA PRO A 185 -7.37 -14.95 8.59
C PRO A 185 -6.24 -14.12 8.00
N CYS A 186 -5.19 -13.86 8.78
CA CYS A 186 -4.12 -12.95 8.40
C CYS A 186 -2.74 -13.62 8.48
N VAL A 187 -1.92 -13.43 7.44
CA VAL A 187 -0.53 -13.89 7.38
C VAL A 187 0.38 -12.71 7.08
N VAL A 188 1.51 -12.61 7.78
CA VAL A 188 2.53 -11.58 7.56
C VAL A 188 3.88 -12.22 7.25
N LEU A 189 4.50 -11.79 6.15
CA LEU A 189 5.89 -12.09 5.84
C LEU A 189 6.75 -10.94 6.39
N ASP A 190 7.32 -11.12 7.59
CA ASP A 190 7.92 -10.06 8.39
C ASP A 190 9.45 -10.03 8.24
N VAL A 191 9.95 -9.19 7.33
CA VAL A 191 11.40 -9.07 7.04
C VAL A 191 12.15 -8.39 8.18
N ASN A 192 11.53 -7.39 8.81
CA ASN A 192 12.18 -6.55 9.82
C ASN A 192 11.93 -7.02 11.27
N GLY A 193 11.00 -7.95 11.47
CA GLY A 193 10.59 -8.47 12.78
C GLY A 193 9.73 -7.48 13.57
N GLU A 194 8.95 -6.64 12.89
CA GLU A 194 8.18 -5.57 13.53
C GLU A 194 6.80 -6.02 14.04
N TYR A 195 6.33 -7.20 13.65
CA TYR A 195 4.96 -7.69 13.91
C TYR A 195 4.89 -8.69 15.08
N VAL A 196 6.04 -9.09 15.63
CA VAL A 196 6.14 -10.16 16.65
C VAL A 196 5.48 -9.84 18.00
N ASN A 197 5.19 -8.57 18.29
CA ASN A 197 4.61 -8.13 19.57
C ASN A 197 3.20 -7.53 19.44
N LEU A 198 2.51 -7.75 18.33
CA LEU A 198 1.17 -7.19 18.10
C LEU A 198 0.09 -7.66 19.08
N HIS A 199 0.35 -8.73 19.84
CA HIS A 199 -0.50 -9.20 20.92
C HIS A 199 -0.31 -8.40 22.23
N LYS A 200 0.52 -7.35 22.24
CA LYS A 200 0.77 -6.50 23.40
C LYS A 200 0.44 -5.03 23.09
N SER A 201 -0.31 -4.38 23.97
CA SER A 201 -0.47 -2.91 24.02
C SER A 201 0.87 -2.25 24.39
N LYS A 202 1.00 -0.92 24.20
CA LYS A 202 2.19 -0.15 24.60
C LYS A 202 2.52 -0.31 26.08
N ASP A 203 1.49 -0.40 26.93
CA ASP A 203 1.61 -0.61 28.38
C ASP A 203 1.94 -2.07 28.74
N GLY A 204 2.11 -2.95 27.75
CA GLY A 204 2.46 -4.35 27.93
C GLY A 204 1.28 -5.29 28.21
N ARG A 205 0.05 -4.77 28.27
CA ARG A 205 -1.17 -5.57 28.42
C ARG A 205 -1.40 -6.45 27.19
N LEU A 206 -1.94 -7.65 27.38
CA LEU A 206 -2.30 -8.53 26.28
C LEU A 206 -3.50 -7.94 25.51
N SER A 207 -3.36 -7.89 24.19
CA SER A 207 -4.42 -7.56 23.24
C SER A 207 -5.30 -8.78 23.00
N SER A 208 -6.52 -8.57 22.49
CA SER A 208 -7.42 -9.65 22.06
C SER A 208 -6.94 -10.40 20.81
N SER A 209 -5.91 -9.91 20.12
CA SER A 209 -5.39 -10.50 18.89
C SER A 209 -4.66 -11.82 19.14
N ARG A 210 -5.11 -12.88 18.47
CA ARG A 210 -4.49 -14.21 18.52
C ARG A 210 -3.29 -14.27 17.57
N LEU A 211 -2.09 -14.04 18.12
CA LEU A 211 -0.84 -14.01 17.35
C LEU A 211 -0.06 -15.32 17.48
N THR A 212 0.31 -15.93 16.36
CA THR A 212 1.29 -17.01 16.27
C THR A 212 2.52 -16.51 15.51
N VAL A 213 3.70 -16.61 16.10
CA VAL A 213 4.96 -16.20 15.46
C VAL A 213 5.78 -17.45 15.15
N LEU A 214 6.15 -17.61 13.89
CA LEU A 214 7.04 -18.68 13.42
C LEU A 214 8.34 -18.06 12.93
N ALA A 215 9.47 -18.66 13.31
CA ALA A 215 10.79 -18.28 12.82
C ALA A 215 11.61 -19.53 12.45
N PRO A 216 12.61 -19.42 11.54
CA PRO A 216 13.53 -20.52 11.28
C PRO A 216 14.15 -21.04 12.57
N ARG A 217 14.16 -22.37 12.74
CA ARG A 217 14.61 -23.08 13.96
C ARG A 217 13.80 -22.80 15.23
N SER A 218 12.69 -22.06 15.12
CA SER A 218 11.76 -21.76 16.21
C SER A 218 10.32 -21.76 15.66
N GLY A 219 9.81 -22.96 15.37
CA GLY A 219 8.46 -23.18 14.85
C GLY A 219 8.37 -23.39 13.33
N ILE A 220 9.43 -23.09 12.58
CA ILE A 220 9.53 -23.43 11.15
C ILE A 220 10.51 -24.58 10.96
N ASN A 221 9.97 -25.68 10.43
CA ASN A 221 10.68 -26.85 9.97
C ASN A 221 9.76 -27.59 8.99
N PHE A 222 10.31 -28.16 7.92
CA PHE A 222 9.53 -28.80 6.86
C PHE A 222 10.02 -30.22 6.59
N ALA A 223 9.10 -31.05 6.10
CA ALA A 223 9.40 -32.37 5.56
C ALA A 223 9.07 -32.36 4.07
N LEU A 224 9.97 -32.87 3.22
CA LEU A 224 9.78 -32.81 1.76
C LEU A 224 8.49 -33.53 1.34
N ALA A 225 8.22 -34.69 1.94
CA ALA A 225 7.03 -35.48 1.69
C ALA A 225 5.73 -34.71 1.99
N LYS A 226 5.75 -33.75 2.93
CA LYS A 226 4.60 -32.91 3.27
C LYS A 226 4.44 -31.71 2.34
N LEU A 227 5.54 -31.09 1.95
CA LEU A 227 5.51 -29.96 0.99
C LEU A 227 5.02 -30.41 -0.40
N GLY A 228 5.38 -31.61 -0.83
CA GLY A 228 4.95 -32.15 -2.12
C GLY A 228 5.65 -31.51 -3.33
N LEU A 229 5.50 -32.15 -4.49
CA LEU A 229 6.24 -31.82 -5.71
C LEU A 229 6.04 -30.38 -6.18
N ARG A 230 4.80 -29.85 -6.10
CA ARG A 230 4.46 -28.52 -6.64
C ARG A 230 5.18 -27.42 -5.87
N THR A 231 5.10 -27.44 -4.54
CA THR A 231 5.77 -26.47 -3.67
C THR A 231 7.29 -26.55 -3.86
N MET A 232 7.87 -27.75 -3.85
CA MET A 232 9.31 -27.90 -4.00
C MET A 232 9.83 -27.57 -5.41
N SER A 233 9.06 -27.86 -6.46
CA SER A 233 9.38 -27.39 -7.81
C SER A 233 9.40 -25.86 -7.86
N GLY A 234 8.42 -25.21 -7.23
CA GLY A 234 8.35 -23.75 -7.11
C GLY A 234 9.55 -23.17 -6.38
N VAL A 235 9.94 -23.75 -5.24
CA VAL A 235 11.16 -23.34 -4.52
C VAL A 235 12.40 -23.44 -5.42
N LEU A 236 12.58 -24.58 -6.09
CA LEU A 236 13.75 -24.79 -6.94
C LEU A 236 13.77 -23.84 -8.15
N SER A 237 12.64 -23.64 -8.83
CA SER A 237 12.56 -22.77 -10.01
C SER A 237 12.59 -21.30 -9.64
N ASN A 238 11.78 -20.88 -8.67
CA ASN A 238 11.45 -19.48 -8.40
C ASN A 238 12.38 -18.85 -7.38
N ALA A 239 12.78 -19.57 -6.32
CA ALA A 239 13.71 -19.06 -5.30
C ALA A 239 15.18 -19.38 -5.62
N LEU A 240 15.44 -20.54 -6.25
CA LEU A 240 16.79 -21.05 -6.48
C LEU A 240 17.21 -21.14 -7.95
N ASP A 241 16.41 -20.55 -8.85
CA ASP A 241 16.79 -20.35 -10.25
C ASP A 241 17.20 -21.66 -10.96
N LEU A 242 16.48 -22.76 -10.69
CA LEU A 242 16.73 -24.05 -11.34
C LEU A 242 16.26 -24.00 -12.81
N PRO A 243 17.12 -24.38 -13.78
CA PRO A 243 16.73 -24.41 -15.19
C PRO A 243 15.57 -25.38 -15.48
N ALA A 244 14.80 -25.08 -16.52
CA ALA A 244 13.64 -25.88 -16.92
C ALA A 244 14.02 -27.33 -17.31
N THR A 245 15.19 -27.55 -17.92
CA THR A 245 15.71 -28.89 -18.24
C THR A 245 15.98 -29.71 -16.98
N SER A 246 16.62 -29.11 -15.97
CA SER A 246 16.87 -29.73 -14.68
C SER A 246 15.59 -29.96 -13.87
N SER A 247 14.60 -29.07 -14.00
CA SER A 247 13.29 -29.21 -13.34
C SER A 247 12.51 -30.44 -13.80
N LYS A 248 12.64 -30.83 -15.08
CA LYS A 248 12.05 -32.07 -15.61
C LYS A 248 12.69 -33.31 -14.96
N VAL A 249 14.02 -33.33 -14.86
CA VAL A 249 14.76 -34.43 -14.23
C VAL A 249 14.41 -34.53 -12.74
N PHE A 250 14.37 -33.39 -12.03
CA PHE A 250 13.90 -33.32 -10.65
C PHE A 250 12.52 -33.95 -10.45
N SER A 251 11.55 -33.60 -11.32
CA SER A 251 10.19 -34.13 -11.23
C SER A 251 10.14 -35.66 -11.41
N THR A 252 10.98 -36.22 -12.26
CA THR A 252 11.09 -37.68 -12.43
C THR A 252 11.67 -38.34 -11.19
N ILE A 253 12.78 -37.81 -10.66
CA ILE A 253 13.42 -38.34 -9.45
C ILE A 253 12.47 -38.26 -8.25
N TRP A 254 11.77 -37.14 -8.10
CA TRP A 254 10.78 -36.96 -7.04
C TRP A 254 9.72 -38.06 -7.06
N ARG A 255 9.10 -38.31 -8.21
CA ARG A 255 8.05 -39.33 -8.35
C ARG A 255 8.56 -40.74 -8.03
N GLU A 256 9.81 -41.06 -8.39
CA GLU A 256 10.41 -42.34 -8.03
C GLU A 256 10.59 -42.51 -6.52
N LEU A 257 11.07 -41.47 -5.84
CA LEU A 257 11.23 -41.48 -4.38
C LEU A 257 9.89 -41.48 -3.63
N GLU A 258 8.90 -40.76 -4.16
CA GLU A 258 7.55 -40.72 -3.63
C GLU A 258 6.89 -42.10 -3.69
N LEU A 259 7.03 -42.82 -4.80
CA LEU A 259 6.55 -44.20 -4.96
C LEU A 259 7.20 -45.18 -3.98
N ARG A 260 8.46 -44.93 -3.60
CA ARG A 260 9.21 -45.74 -2.62
C ARG A 260 8.96 -45.34 -1.17
N ALA A 261 8.20 -44.27 -0.93
CA ALA A 261 8.02 -43.65 0.39
C ALA A 261 9.35 -43.27 1.09
N ASP A 262 10.38 -42.91 0.30
CA ASP A 262 11.72 -42.55 0.77
C ASP A 262 12.06 -41.09 0.43
N LEU A 263 11.05 -40.22 0.51
CA LEU A 263 11.17 -38.84 0.07
C LEU A 263 11.70 -37.94 1.20
N THR A 264 13.01 -38.00 1.40
CA THR A 264 13.78 -37.15 2.33
C THR A 264 14.84 -36.37 1.59
N LEU A 265 15.33 -35.27 2.18
CA LEU A 265 16.36 -34.44 1.52
C LEU A 265 17.67 -35.22 1.29
N PRO A 266 18.17 -36.03 2.24
CA PRO A 266 19.31 -36.90 2.00
C PRO A 266 19.10 -37.92 0.86
N SER A 267 17.97 -38.65 0.86
CA SER A 267 17.65 -39.64 -0.17
C SER A 267 17.55 -38.99 -1.56
N LEU A 268 16.99 -37.78 -1.64
CA LEU A 268 16.91 -36.99 -2.86
C LEU A 268 18.30 -36.59 -3.38
N ILE A 269 19.19 -36.09 -2.52
CA ILE A 269 20.56 -35.72 -2.90
C ILE A 269 21.33 -36.95 -3.41
N GLN A 270 21.24 -38.07 -2.69
CA GLN A 270 21.91 -39.32 -3.07
C GLN A 270 21.40 -39.84 -4.42
N THR A 271 20.08 -39.81 -4.63
CA THR A 271 19.48 -40.28 -5.88
C THR A 271 19.94 -39.43 -7.06
N VAL A 272 19.95 -38.09 -6.91
CA VAL A 272 20.46 -37.17 -7.94
C VAL A 272 21.93 -37.46 -8.28
N GLN A 273 22.78 -37.75 -7.29
CA GLN A 273 24.19 -38.09 -7.52
C GLN A 273 24.36 -39.31 -8.41
N SER A 274 23.56 -40.37 -8.19
CA SER A 274 23.60 -41.59 -8.98
C SER A 274 22.73 -41.56 -10.26
N TRP A 275 21.94 -40.51 -10.46
CA TRP A 275 20.96 -40.47 -11.55
C TRP A 275 21.64 -40.34 -12.91
N SER A 276 21.15 -41.11 -13.89
CA SER A 276 21.60 -41.02 -15.27
C SER A 276 21.07 -39.74 -15.91
N CYS A 277 21.89 -38.68 -15.89
CA CYS A 277 21.63 -37.41 -16.54
C CYS A 277 22.95 -36.71 -16.90
N HIS A 278 22.85 -35.63 -17.67
CA HIS A 278 24.00 -34.81 -18.05
C HIS A 278 24.63 -34.14 -16.82
N GLU A 279 25.97 -34.02 -16.78
CA GLU A 279 26.70 -33.49 -15.62
C GLU A 279 26.20 -32.12 -15.17
N SER A 280 25.98 -31.20 -16.11
CA SER A 280 25.45 -29.86 -15.79
C SER A 280 24.06 -29.87 -15.15
N VAL A 281 23.21 -30.85 -15.48
CA VAL A 281 21.90 -31.02 -14.85
C VAL A 281 22.06 -31.52 -13.43
N ARG A 282 22.96 -32.50 -13.23
CA ARG A 282 23.29 -33.05 -11.92
C ARG A 282 23.85 -31.96 -11.00
N GLU A 283 24.85 -31.21 -11.45
CA GLU A 283 25.48 -30.12 -10.70
C GLU A 283 24.47 -29.01 -10.35
N ALA A 284 23.60 -28.65 -11.31
CA ALA A 284 22.52 -27.69 -11.05
C ALA A 284 21.59 -28.20 -9.93
N LEU A 285 21.16 -29.47 -9.96
CA LEU A 285 20.30 -30.01 -8.91
C LEU A 285 21.03 -30.09 -7.56
N ILE A 286 22.24 -30.65 -7.52
CA ILE A 286 23.01 -30.82 -6.29
C ILE A 286 23.27 -29.47 -5.62
N SER A 287 23.71 -28.45 -6.37
CA SER A 287 23.96 -27.12 -5.81
C SER A 287 22.74 -26.52 -5.13
N ARG A 288 21.54 -26.62 -5.73
CA ARG A 288 20.30 -26.12 -5.11
C ARG A 288 19.87 -26.96 -3.90
N LEU A 289 20.01 -28.28 -3.96
CA LEU A 289 19.66 -29.16 -2.84
C LEU A 289 20.59 -28.96 -1.64
N GLN A 290 21.88 -28.68 -1.87
CA GLN A 290 22.83 -28.31 -0.83
C GLN A 290 22.43 -27.00 -0.15
N VAL A 291 22.02 -25.98 -0.92
CA VAL A 291 21.47 -24.73 -0.37
C VAL A 291 20.24 -24.98 0.52
N LEU A 292 19.35 -25.90 0.11
CA LEU A 292 18.21 -26.30 0.95
C LEU A 292 18.65 -27.00 2.24
N SER A 293 19.66 -27.87 2.17
CA SER A 293 20.22 -28.54 3.34
C SER A 293 20.84 -27.54 4.32
N GLU A 294 21.54 -26.53 3.82
CA GLU A 294 22.21 -25.50 4.61
C GLU A 294 21.24 -24.43 5.15
N SER A 295 20.05 -24.30 4.55
CA SER A 295 19.02 -23.33 4.97
C SER A 295 18.56 -23.50 6.42
N GLY A 296 18.71 -24.70 6.99
CA GLY A 296 18.20 -25.03 8.32
C GLY A 296 16.67 -25.12 8.40
N LEU A 297 16.00 -25.36 7.27
CA LEU A 297 14.54 -25.51 7.19
C LEU A 297 14.05 -26.96 7.20
N PHE A 298 14.96 -27.94 7.00
CA PHE A 298 14.66 -29.37 6.86
C PHE A 298 15.45 -30.21 7.87
N TYR A 299 15.52 -29.77 9.14
CA TYR A 299 16.42 -30.36 10.13
C TYR A 299 15.78 -31.49 10.96
N ASP A 300 14.45 -31.55 11.05
CA ASP A 300 13.72 -32.57 11.82
C ASP A 300 12.42 -32.97 11.12
N GLU A 301 12.48 -33.86 10.12
CA GLU A 301 11.29 -34.26 9.37
C GLU A 301 10.21 -34.98 10.22
N THR A 302 10.46 -35.29 11.50
CA THR A 302 9.48 -35.91 12.40
C THR A 302 8.47 -34.93 12.99
N ASN A 303 8.82 -33.64 13.08
CA ASN A 303 7.93 -32.58 13.56
C ASN A 303 7.86 -31.40 12.58
N PRO A 304 7.31 -31.61 11.36
CA PRO A 304 7.17 -30.55 10.39
C PRO A 304 6.04 -29.59 10.78
N LEU A 305 6.15 -28.36 10.29
CA LEU A 305 5.04 -27.44 10.13
C LEU A 305 4.15 -27.99 9.00
N THR A 306 2.88 -28.24 9.33
CA THR A 306 1.90 -28.81 8.39
C THR A 306 0.83 -27.79 8.07
N GLU A 307 0.07 -28.07 7.01
CA GLU A 307 -1.06 -27.26 6.57
C GLU A 307 -2.09 -27.07 7.70
N GLU A 308 -2.34 -28.11 8.52
CA GLU A 308 -3.27 -28.04 9.65
C GLU A 308 -2.77 -27.10 10.76
N LYS A 309 -1.45 -27.12 11.06
CA LYS A 309 -0.86 -26.20 12.03
C LYS A 309 -0.94 -24.75 11.56
N ILE A 310 -0.71 -24.52 10.26
CA ILE A 310 -0.84 -23.20 9.63
C ILE A 310 -2.30 -22.74 9.69
N LEU A 311 -3.25 -23.59 9.28
CA LEU A 311 -4.69 -23.30 9.31
C LEU A 311 -5.15 -22.95 10.73
N HIS A 312 -4.82 -23.76 11.72
CA HIS A 312 -5.15 -23.51 13.12
C HIS A 312 -4.56 -22.17 13.61
N ALA A 313 -3.39 -21.75 13.13
CA ALA A 313 -2.79 -20.48 13.51
C ALA A 313 -3.56 -19.24 12.99
N ILE A 314 -4.28 -19.37 11.87
CA ILE A 314 -4.96 -18.25 11.19
C ILE A 314 -6.50 -18.28 11.28
N GLU A 315 -7.11 -19.41 11.64
CA GLU A 315 -8.58 -19.55 11.70
C GLU A 315 -9.25 -18.58 12.70
N GLY A 316 -10.47 -18.13 12.42
CA GLY A 316 -11.22 -17.26 13.34
C GLY A 316 -10.53 -15.94 13.68
N GLY A 317 -9.86 -15.31 12.70
CA GLY A 317 -9.17 -14.02 12.89
C GLY A 317 -7.75 -14.13 13.43
N GLY A 318 -7.13 -15.33 13.37
CA GLY A 318 -5.75 -15.51 13.80
C GLY A 318 -4.74 -14.77 12.92
N ILE A 319 -3.65 -14.29 13.53
CA ILE A 319 -2.54 -13.65 12.85
C ILE A 319 -1.33 -14.59 12.91
N LEU A 320 -0.86 -15.03 11.75
CA LEU A 320 0.38 -15.78 11.60
C LEU A 320 1.50 -14.86 11.11
N VAL A 321 2.53 -14.66 11.93
CA VAL A 321 3.73 -13.91 11.54
C VAL A 321 4.84 -14.89 11.21
N VAL A 322 5.27 -14.88 9.95
CA VAL A 322 6.47 -15.57 9.46
C VAL A 322 7.64 -14.61 9.57
N ASN A 323 8.46 -14.78 10.61
CA ASN A 323 9.59 -13.91 10.89
C ASN A 323 10.80 -14.27 10.01
N LEU A 324 11.14 -13.37 9.09
CA LEU A 324 12.22 -13.48 8.12
C LEU A 324 13.46 -12.66 8.53
N LYS A 325 13.44 -12.08 9.73
CA LYS A 325 14.54 -11.29 10.27
C LYS A 325 15.81 -12.11 10.39
N ASN A 326 16.95 -11.48 10.10
CA ASN A 326 18.29 -12.08 10.15
C ASN A 326 18.50 -13.29 9.23
N GLN A 327 17.59 -13.55 8.29
CA GLN A 327 17.77 -14.61 7.28
C GLN A 327 18.48 -14.07 6.05
N SER A 328 19.24 -14.94 5.36
CA SER A 328 19.86 -14.59 4.08
C SER A 328 18.79 -14.38 3.00
N HIS A 329 19.12 -13.61 1.96
CA HIS A 329 18.19 -13.32 0.86
C HIS A 329 17.63 -14.59 0.21
N ILE A 330 18.47 -15.62 0.07
CA ILE A 330 18.08 -16.92 -0.50
C ILE A 330 17.09 -17.65 0.43
N VAL A 331 17.37 -17.70 1.74
CA VAL A 331 16.47 -18.34 2.71
C VAL A 331 15.12 -17.62 2.78
N ARG A 332 15.11 -16.29 2.69
CA ARG A 332 13.86 -15.51 2.59
C ARG A 332 13.04 -15.92 1.37
N ARG A 333 13.66 -15.97 0.18
CA ARG A 333 12.98 -16.42 -1.04
C ARG A 333 12.43 -17.85 -0.90
N ILE A 334 13.21 -18.79 -0.35
CA ILE A 334 12.76 -20.17 -0.11
C ILE A 334 11.52 -20.18 0.81
N LEU A 335 11.58 -19.48 1.95
CA LEU A 335 10.48 -19.42 2.91
C LEU A 335 9.21 -18.85 2.29
N VAL A 336 9.33 -17.74 1.57
CA VAL A 336 8.20 -17.12 0.90
C VAL A 336 7.56 -18.08 -0.11
N GLU A 337 8.35 -18.74 -0.96
CA GLU A 337 7.84 -19.74 -1.92
C GLU A 337 7.13 -20.90 -1.22
N ILE A 338 7.69 -21.41 -0.11
CA ILE A 338 7.05 -22.48 0.66
C ILE A 338 5.70 -22.00 1.21
N PHE A 339 5.66 -20.85 1.90
CA PHE A 339 4.43 -20.36 2.51
C PHE A 339 3.35 -20.03 1.47
N LEU A 340 3.71 -19.47 0.31
CA LEU A 340 2.77 -19.25 -0.78
C LEU A 340 2.21 -20.57 -1.31
N GLY A 341 3.06 -21.58 -1.47
CA GLY A 341 2.65 -22.94 -1.84
C GLY A 341 1.65 -23.54 -0.85
N GLU A 342 1.99 -23.56 0.43
CA GLU A 342 1.14 -24.12 1.48
C GLU A 342 -0.18 -23.36 1.65
N LEU A 343 -0.16 -22.01 1.62
CA LEU A 343 -1.39 -21.22 1.66
C LEU A 343 -2.28 -21.48 0.46
N THR A 344 -1.70 -21.60 -0.74
CA THR A 344 -2.45 -21.93 -1.95
C THR A 344 -3.12 -23.29 -1.83
N LYS A 345 -2.46 -24.29 -1.23
CA LYS A 345 -3.06 -25.61 -1.00
C LYS A 345 -4.22 -25.55 0.00
N ILE A 346 -4.01 -24.89 1.15
CA ILE A 346 -5.05 -24.70 2.19
C ILE A 346 -6.29 -24.02 1.61
N LEU A 347 -6.10 -23.02 0.75
CA LEU A 347 -7.21 -22.31 0.13
C LEU A 347 -7.88 -23.14 -0.99
N SER A 348 -7.09 -23.86 -1.78
CA SER A 348 -7.61 -24.72 -2.86
C SER A 348 -8.40 -25.94 -2.34
N SER A 349 -8.11 -26.40 -1.12
CA SER A 349 -8.85 -27.48 -0.46
C SER A 349 -10.19 -27.04 0.14
N ASN A 350 -10.54 -25.75 0.04
CA ASN A 350 -11.73 -25.12 0.64
C ASN A 350 -11.82 -25.25 2.16
N TRP A 351 -10.72 -25.55 2.87
CA TRP A 351 -10.68 -25.48 4.34
C TRP A 351 -10.83 -24.04 4.84
N LEU A 352 -10.38 -23.09 4.05
CA LEU A 352 -10.48 -21.66 4.31
C LEU A 352 -10.98 -20.96 3.05
N ARG A 353 -11.96 -20.06 3.20
CA ARG A 353 -12.53 -19.33 2.05
C ARG A 353 -11.56 -18.30 1.48
N ALA A 354 -10.88 -17.57 2.36
CA ALA A 354 -9.91 -16.56 1.98
C ALA A 354 -8.93 -16.27 3.12
N ALA A 355 -7.76 -15.75 2.78
CA ALA A 355 -6.75 -15.24 3.70
C ALA A 355 -6.16 -13.92 3.19
N PHE A 356 -5.76 -13.07 4.12
CA PHE A 356 -5.09 -11.79 3.84
C PHE A 356 -3.59 -11.94 4.07
N LEU A 357 -2.80 -11.71 3.03
CA LEU A 357 -1.34 -11.77 3.06
C LEU A 357 -0.74 -10.37 3.09
N PHE A 358 0.08 -10.09 4.09
CA PHE A 358 0.85 -8.86 4.20
C PHE A 358 2.32 -9.17 3.90
N ALA A 359 2.77 -8.76 2.71
CA ALA A 359 4.11 -9.00 2.20
C ALA A 359 5.00 -7.77 2.48
N GLU A 360 5.75 -7.81 3.59
CA GLU A 360 6.64 -6.71 3.97
C GLU A 360 7.96 -6.70 3.19
N GLU A 361 8.45 -5.51 2.84
CA GLU A 361 9.61 -5.29 1.96
C GLU A 361 9.58 -6.20 0.72
N ALA A 362 8.42 -6.22 0.05
CA ALA A 362 8.12 -7.17 -1.02
C ALA A 362 9.16 -7.15 -2.16
N HIS A 363 9.81 -6.01 -2.40
CA HIS A 363 10.89 -5.87 -3.38
C HIS A 363 12.08 -6.83 -3.16
N LEU A 364 12.24 -7.39 -1.96
CA LEU A 364 13.32 -8.34 -1.65
C LEU A 364 13.05 -9.77 -2.12
N TYR A 365 11.81 -10.11 -2.51
CA TYR A 365 11.45 -11.47 -2.90
C TYR A 365 10.37 -11.54 -3.99
N LEU A 366 9.88 -10.40 -4.47
CA LEU A 366 9.09 -10.35 -5.69
C LEU A 366 9.95 -10.78 -6.87
N ARG A 367 9.60 -11.93 -7.45
CA ARG A 367 10.14 -12.38 -8.73
C ARG A 367 9.01 -12.46 -9.75
N GLU A 368 9.34 -12.01 -10.95
CA GLU A 368 8.42 -11.71 -12.05
C GLU A 368 7.37 -12.79 -12.33
N THR A 369 7.76 -14.06 -12.46
CA THR A 369 6.84 -15.07 -13.04
C THR A 369 5.83 -15.67 -12.07
N TYR A 370 6.19 -15.88 -10.79
CA TYR A 370 5.33 -16.61 -9.87
C TYR A 370 4.30 -15.72 -9.18
N TRP A 371 4.72 -14.53 -8.74
CA TRP A 371 3.81 -13.58 -8.13
C TRP A 371 2.76 -13.10 -9.12
N ASP A 372 3.09 -12.91 -10.40
CA ASP A 372 2.11 -12.61 -11.45
C ASP A 372 1.00 -13.68 -11.54
N ASP A 373 1.35 -14.97 -11.46
CA ASP A 373 0.40 -16.08 -11.50
C ASP A 373 -0.49 -16.16 -10.23
N ILE A 374 0.05 -15.76 -9.07
CA ILE A 374 -0.75 -15.61 -7.84
C ILE A 374 -1.68 -14.42 -7.96
N ILE A 375 -1.17 -13.25 -8.36
CA ILE A 375 -1.94 -12.01 -8.43
C ILE A 375 -3.06 -12.09 -9.44
N THR A 376 -2.82 -12.65 -10.64
CA THR A 376 -3.86 -12.82 -11.66
C THR A 376 -4.99 -13.77 -11.24
N ARG A 377 -4.72 -14.68 -10.29
CA ARG A 377 -5.70 -15.67 -9.79
C ARG A 377 -6.09 -15.46 -8.34
N MET A 378 -5.64 -14.39 -7.69
CA MET A 378 -5.79 -14.19 -6.24
C MET A 378 -7.24 -14.25 -5.78
N ARG A 379 -8.18 -13.79 -6.62
CA ARG A 379 -9.63 -13.82 -6.35
C ARG A 379 -10.23 -15.23 -6.45
N HIS A 380 -9.68 -16.06 -7.32
CA HIS A 380 -10.07 -17.47 -7.43
C HIS A 380 -9.42 -18.31 -6.32
N ILE A 381 -8.17 -18.01 -5.98
CA ILE A 381 -7.45 -18.69 -4.89
C ILE A 381 -8.00 -18.25 -3.53
N GLY A 382 -8.45 -17.00 -3.37
CA GLY A 382 -8.81 -16.43 -2.06
C GLY A 382 -7.61 -15.92 -1.27
N LEU A 383 -6.49 -15.55 -1.91
CA LEU A 383 -5.30 -15.03 -1.24
C LEU A 383 -5.14 -13.53 -1.52
N PHE A 384 -5.75 -12.68 -0.70
CA PHE A 384 -5.76 -11.23 -0.92
C PHE A 384 -4.50 -10.60 -0.37
N THR A 385 -3.71 -9.99 -1.26
CA THR A 385 -2.35 -9.58 -0.94
C THR A 385 -2.26 -8.08 -0.75
N THR A 386 -1.52 -7.68 0.27
CA THR A 386 -1.06 -6.32 0.53
C THR A 386 0.45 -6.31 0.40
N PHE A 387 0.97 -5.65 -0.63
CA PHE A 387 2.40 -5.42 -0.78
C PHE A 387 2.82 -4.18 0.00
N ILE A 388 3.85 -4.29 0.83
CA ILE A 388 4.45 -3.16 1.53
C ILE A 388 5.88 -3.01 1.02
N THR A 389 6.20 -1.87 0.43
CA THR A 389 7.54 -1.62 -0.13
C THR A 389 7.96 -0.17 0.05
N ASN A 390 9.26 0.08 0.09
CA ASN A 390 9.84 1.42 -0.01
C ASN A 390 10.40 1.75 -1.39
N GLN A 391 10.45 0.76 -2.29
CA GLN A 391 10.96 0.84 -3.67
C GLN A 391 9.80 0.52 -4.62
N PRO A 392 8.96 1.52 -4.96
CA PRO A 392 7.81 1.29 -5.82
C PRO A 392 8.19 0.87 -7.25
N ASP A 393 9.34 1.33 -7.75
CA ASP A 393 9.91 1.03 -9.07
C ASP A 393 10.22 -0.47 -9.29
N THR A 394 10.53 -1.19 -8.22
CA THR A 394 10.79 -2.64 -8.27
C THR A 394 9.53 -3.50 -8.38
N VAL A 395 8.36 -2.93 -8.09
CA VAL A 395 7.09 -3.62 -8.26
C VAL A 395 6.67 -3.49 -9.72
N GLN A 396 6.37 -4.62 -10.36
CA GLN A 396 6.08 -4.65 -11.79
C GLN A 396 4.82 -3.86 -12.14
N GLU A 397 4.83 -3.26 -13.33
CA GLU A 397 3.69 -2.52 -13.89
C GLU A 397 2.41 -3.37 -13.96
N THR A 398 2.56 -4.68 -14.24
CA THR A 398 1.48 -5.67 -14.27
C THR A 398 0.76 -5.80 -12.92
N ILE A 399 1.50 -5.71 -11.82
CA ILE A 399 0.97 -5.77 -10.46
C ILE A 399 0.25 -4.46 -10.12
N TYR A 400 0.87 -3.31 -10.40
CA TYR A 400 0.22 -2.01 -10.17
C TYR A 400 -1.09 -1.88 -10.94
N ARG A 401 -1.16 -2.39 -12.18
CA ARG A 401 -2.36 -2.29 -13.02
C ARG A 401 -3.52 -3.12 -12.47
N GLN A 402 -3.20 -4.15 -11.71
CA GLN A 402 -4.19 -4.97 -11.01
C GLN A 402 -4.49 -4.46 -9.60
N ALA A 403 -3.74 -3.48 -9.09
CA ALA A 403 -3.94 -2.94 -7.75
C ALA A 403 -5.30 -2.25 -7.66
N ASP A 404 -6.14 -2.76 -6.75
CA ASP A 404 -7.43 -2.18 -6.45
C ASP A 404 -7.28 -0.91 -5.62
N ASN A 405 -6.28 -0.91 -4.73
CA ASN A 405 -6.00 0.19 -3.81
C ASN A 405 -4.50 0.47 -3.71
N VAL A 406 -4.15 1.75 -3.66
CA VAL A 406 -2.77 2.21 -3.46
C VAL A 406 -2.73 3.24 -2.34
N PHE A 407 -1.93 2.97 -1.33
CA PHE A 407 -1.68 3.84 -0.18
C PHE A 407 -0.28 4.41 -0.30
N ILE A 408 -0.19 5.72 -0.54
CA ILE A 408 1.08 6.37 -0.87
C ILE A 408 1.45 7.34 0.25
N PHE A 409 2.54 7.05 0.94
CA PHE A 409 3.18 7.97 1.88
C PHE A 409 4.21 8.84 1.16
N ASN A 410 4.72 9.86 1.86
CA ASN A 410 5.69 10.80 1.32
C ASN A 410 6.82 10.15 0.48
N PHE A 411 6.91 10.58 -0.78
CA PHE A 411 7.98 10.34 -1.73
C PHE A 411 8.63 11.66 -2.15
N THR A 412 9.95 11.63 -2.30
CA THR A 412 10.73 12.76 -2.82
C THR A 412 11.23 12.52 -4.23
N ASN A 413 11.30 11.26 -4.67
CA ASN A 413 11.77 10.90 -6.00
C ASN A 413 10.62 11.04 -7.01
N GLU A 414 10.81 11.90 -8.01
CA GLU A 414 9.79 12.15 -9.03
C GLU A 414 9.58 10.93 -9.94
N HIS A 415 10.62 10.11 -10.16
CA HIS A 415 10.50 8.91 -10.97
C HIS A 415 9.56 7.87 -10.34
N ASP A 416 9.64 7.70 -9.03
CA ASP A 416 8.77 6.79 -8.26
C ASP A 416 7.29 7.23 -8.37
N ILE A 417 7.05 8.54 -8.28
CA ILE A 417 5.71 9.13 -8.40
C ILE A 417 5.16 8.93 -9.82
N GLU A 418 6.00 9.12 -10.85
CA GLU A 418 5.60 8.92 -12.24
C GLU A 418 5.26 7.46 -12.54
N THR A 419 6.06 6.52 -12.01
CA THR A 419 5.80 5.09 -12.16
C THR A 419 4.47 4.70 -11.52
N ILE A 420 4.18 5.18 -10.30
CA ILE A 420 2.89 4.93 -9.65
C ILE A 420 1.75 5.59 -10.43
N GLY A 421 1.92 6.84 -10.86
CA GLY A 421 0.87 7.62 -11.54
C GLY A 421 0.51 7.14 -12.95
N LYS A 422 1.40 6.42 -13.64
CA LYS A 422 1.07 5.76 -14.91
C LYS A 422 0.04 4.64 -14.76
N VAL A 423 -0.03 4.04 -13.56
CA VAL A 423 -0.69 2.76 -13.36
C VAL A 423 -1.81 2.82 -12.33
N ALA A 424 -1.71 3.76 -11.38
CA ALA A 424 -2.80 4.05 -10.45
C ALA A 424 -4.01 4.62 -11.18
N LYS A 425 -5.21 4.44 -10.61
CA LYS A 425 -6.48 4.98 -11.12
C LYS A 425 -6.60 6.51 -11.05
N SER A 426 -5.52 7.21 -10.72
CA SER A 426 -5.44 8.66 -10.63
C SER A 426 -4.24 9.14 -11.46
N ASP A 427 -4.34 10.36 -12.01
CA ASP A 427 -3.28 10.95 -12.81
C ASP A 427 -2.02 11.28 -11.98
N SER A 428 -0.84 11.17 -12.61
CA SER A 428 0.46 11.45 -11.98
C SER A 428 0.60 12.87 -11.42
N GLU A 429 -0.09 13.85 -12.03
CA GLU A 429 -0.08 15.23 -11.57
C GLU A 429 -0.80 15.35 -10.22
N THR A 430 -2.02 14.82 -10.09
CA THR A 430 -2.72 14.71 -8.80
C THR A 430 -1.83 14.08 -7.74
N ILE A 431 -1.19 12.95 -8.04
CA ILE A 431 -0.37 12.23 -7.05
C ILE A 431 0.83 13.07 -6.61
N ARG A 432 1.61 13.62 -7.56
CA ARG A 432 2.77 14.46 -7.20
C ARG A 432 2.32 15.70 -6.43
N SER A 433 1.26 16.33 -6.92
CA SER A 433 0.61 17.48 -6.34
C SER A 433 -0.32 17.12 -5.19
N LEU A 434 -0.29 15.94 -4.57
CA LEU A 434 -0.88 15.74 -3.22
C LEU A 434 0.13 15.22 -2.20
N ILE A 435 1.14 14.49 -2.67
CA ILE A 435 2.13 13.84 -1.80
C ILE A 435 3.32 14.74 -1.47
N LYS A 436 3.76 15.59 -2.40
CA LYS A 436 4.95 16.43 -2.19
C LYS A 436 4.79 17.30 -0.94
N GLY A 437 5.71 17.18 0.02
CA GLY A 437 5.68 17.97 1.26
C GLY A 437 4.74 17.43 2.36
N THR A 438 4.22 16.22 2.21
CA THR A 438 3.37 15.60 3.24
C THR A 438 4.18 15.17 4.47
N PRO A 439 3.69 15.43 5.70
CA PRO A 439 4.37 15.00 6.92
C PRO A 439 4.36 13.48 7.07
N ALA A 440 5.21 12.96 7.97
CA ALA A 440 5.16 11.55 8.33
C ALA A 440 3.79 11.17 8.90
N ARG A 441 3.34 9.93 8.64
CA ARG A 441 2.02 9.38 9.02
C ARG A 441 0.81 10.00 8.32
N ARG A 442 1.00 10.93 7.38
CA ARG A 442 -0.03 11.32 6.42
C ARG A 442 0.16 10.54 5.13
N CYS A 443 -0.92 9.98 4.59
CA CYS A 443 -0.91 9.16 3.38
C CYS A 443 -2.03 9.55 2.43
N LEU A 444 -1.78 9.37 1.13
CA LEU A 444 -2.78 9.47 0.08
C LEU A 444 -3.39 8.08 -0.15
N LEU A 445 -4.71 7.98 -0.02
CA LEU A 445 -5.49 6.81 -0.36
C LEU A 445 -6.01 6.96 -1.78
N LEU A 446 -5.83 5.91 -2.59
CA LEU A 446 -6.33 5.80 -3.96
C LEU A 446 -7.02 4.45 -4.15
N GLY A 447 -8.01 4.42 -5.05
CA GLY A 447 -8.68 3.19 -5.48
C GLY A 447 -10.05 2.96 -4.84
N ASN A 448 -10.47 1.69 -4.82
CA ASN A 448 -11.81 1.29 -4.41
C ASN A 448 -12.15 1.71 -2.96
N VAL A 449 -11.15 1.70 -2.06
CA VAL A 449 -11.30 2.08 -0.64
C VAL A 449 -11.80 3.50 -0.43
N VAL A 450 -11.66 4.37 -1.43
CA VAL A 450 -12.12 5.77 -1.41
C VAL A 450 -12.99 6.09 -2.63
N HIS A 451 -13.59 5.07 -3.26
CA HIS A 451 -14.43 5.22 -4.46
C HIS A 451 -13.75 6.02 -5.58
N ASP A 452 -12.45 5.78 -5.78
CA ASP A 452 -11.60 6.48 -6.75
C ASP A 452 -11.51 8.01 -6.56
N LEU A 453 -11.89 8.53 -5.39
CA LEU A 453 -11.68 9.92 -4.97
C LEU A 453 -10.42 10.01 -4.11
N PRO A 454 -9.32 10.63 -4.60
CA PRO A 454 -8.07 10.73 -3.84
C PRO A 454 -8.27 11.41 -2.49
N LEU A 455 -7.91 10.75 -1.40
CA LEU A 455 -8.13 11.23 -0.04
C LEU A 455 -6.84 11.26 0.78
N MET A 456 -6.57 12.39 1.41
CA MET A 456 -5.44 12.53 2.34
C MET A 456 -5.87 12.11 3.75
N VAL A 457 -5.12 11.21 4.39
CA VAL A 457 -5.46 10.69 5.73
C VAL A 457 -4.24 10.71 6.64
N ASP A 458 -4.40 11.32 7.81
CA ASP A 458 -3.50 11.19 8.94
C ASP A 458 -3.82 9.87 9.67
N VAL A 459 -2.92 8.90 9.58
CA VAL A 459 -3.17 7.52 10.03
C VAL A 459 -3.34 7.46 11.55
N GLU A 460 -4.38 6.75 11.99
CA GLU A 460 -4.72 6.54 13.39
C GLU A 460 -3.51 6.00 14.17
N GLN A 461 -3.31 6.49 15.40
CA GLN A 461 -2.28 5.91 16.26
C GLN A 461 -2.69 4.52 16.73
N LEU A 462 -1.74 3.59 16.69
CA LEU A 462 -1.90 2.26 17.23
C LEU A 462 -1.51 2.23 18.71
N ASP A 463 -2.33 1.59 19.54
CA ASP A 463 -1.97 1.19 20.89
C ASP A 463 -1.43 -0.25 20.93
N VAL A 464 -0.35 -0.50 20.19
CA VAL A 464 0.38 -1.77 20.25
C VAL A 464 1.87 -1.53 20.38
N ARG A 465 2.55 -2.46 21.03
CA ARG A 465 4.01 -2.45 21.16
C ARG A 465 4.63 -2.91 19.85
N THR A 466 5.03 -1.95 19.02
CA THR A 466 5.80 -2.22 17.81
C THR A 466 7.28 -2.40 18.12
N MET A 467 7.93 -3.34 17.45
CA MET A 467 9.40 -3.40 17.40
C MET A 467 9.90 -2.59 16.20
N GLY A 468 11.13 -2.08 16.26
CA GLY A 468 11.72 -1.31 15.16
C GLY A 468 12.14 0.13 15.51
N GLU A 469 12.19 0.50 16.80
CA GLU A 469 12.84 1.75 17.19
C GLU A 469 14.28 1.78 16.66
N THR A 470 14.55 2.76 15.80
CA THR A 470 15.90 3.04 15.33
C THR A 470 16.76 3.26 16.55
N ARG A 471 17.81 2.45 16.71
CA ARG A 471 18.81 2.69 17.75
C ARG A 471 19.50 4.01 17.43
N MET A 472 19.10 5.07 18.11
CA MET A 472 19.71 6.38 17.98
C MET A 472 20.76 6.51 19.08
N PHE A 473 21.94 7.04 18.71
CA PHE A 473 23.03 7.27 19.67
C PHE A 473 22.78 8.53 20.53
N PHE A 474 21.98 9.48 20.04
CA PHE A 474 21.76 10.80 20.62
C PHE A 474 20.33 11.03 21.15
N SER A 475 19.50 9.99 21.22
CA SER A 475 18.09 10.08 21.66
C SER A 475 17.91 9.90 23.15
#